data_AF-A0A8J2NVU7-F1
#
_entry.id   AF-A0A8J2NVU7-F1
#
_cell.length_a   1.000
_cell.length_b   1.000
_cell.length_c   1.000
_cell.angle_alpha   90.00
_cell.angle_beta   90.00
_cell.angle_gamma   90.00
#
_symmetry.space_group_name_H-M   'P 1'
#
loop_
_entity.id
_entity.type
_entity.pdbx_description
1 polymer ?
#
loop_
_entity_poly.entity_id
_entity_poly.type
_entity_poly.pdbx_seq_one_letter_code
_entity_poly.pdbx_strand_id
1 'polypeptide(L)'
;MKKYFEIMGGVGTVFEKYTGFSEVLSALIPHKPVQDEWFTTFINSDDFRQYLHAGEHKFIETDLSAYEYNQAEPFLNHSKAFGEMLDKGYQVLVYLPQFDLLVPPTGSLRTIETMPWSLSNAFANAPRKIWRVKDDVAGFSRCIIDWL
;
A
#
# COMPACT_ATOMS: atom_id res chain seq x y z
N MET A 1 14.00 -9.19 4.77
CA MET A 1 14.14 -7.74 4.48
C MET A 1 15.32 -7.41 3.58
N LYS A 2 16.57 -7.81 3.87
CA LYS A 2 17.72 -7.58 2.95
C LYS A 2 17.43 -7.97 1.49
N LYS A 3 16.90 -9.18 1.28
CA LYS A 3 16.49 -9.65 -0.05
C LYS A 3 15.39 -8.82 -0.72
N TYR A 4 14.50 -8.19 0.06
CA TYR A 4 13.48 -7.29 -0.50
C TYR A 4 14.12 -6.00 -0.99
N PHE A 5 15.01 -5.39 -0.21
CA PHE A 5 15.73 -4.18 -0.63
C PHE A 5 16.65 -4.46 -1.82
N GLU A 6 17.27 -5.63 -1.90
CA GLU A 6 18.04 -6.07 -3.09
C GLU A 6 17.17 -6.20 -4.35
N ILE A 7 15.92 -6.65 -4.21
CA ILE A 7 15.03 -6.89 -5.35
C ILE A 7 14.28 -5.63 -5.77
N MET A 8 13.72 -4.87 -4.82
CA MET A 8 12.74 -3.79 -5.08
C MET A 8 13.07 -2.45 -4.41
N GLY A 9 13.98 -2.39 -3.43
CA GLY A 9 14.13 -1.21 -2.58
C GLY A 9 15.42 -0.42 -2.81
N GLY A 10 15.37 0.61 -3.65
CA GLY A 10 16.46 1.58 -3.86
C GLY A 10 17.05 1.58 -5.27
N VAL A 11 18.23 2.21 -5.42
CA VAL A 11 18.96 2.31 -6.69
C VAL A 11 19.86 1.08 -6.89
N GLY A 12 19.92 0.56 -8.12
CA GLY A 12 20.71 -0.61 -8.51
C GLY A 12 20.04 -1.94 -8.19
N THR A 13 18.73 -1.94 -7.94
CA THR A 13 17.96 -3.15 -7.61
C THR A 13 17.83 -4.09 -8.80
N VAL A 14 17.48 -5.36 -8.52
CA VAL A 14 17.12 -6.31 -9.59
C VAL A 14 15.96 -5.75 -10.41
N PHE A 15 14.94 -5.20 -9.77
CA PHE A 15 13.82 -4.55 -10.43
C PHE A 15 14.30 -3.48 -11.42
N GLU A 16 15.05 -2.48 -10.95
CA GLU A 16 15.52 -1.38 -11.80
C GLU A 16 16.37 -1.87 -12.96
N LYS A 17 17.24 -2.86 -12.74
CA LYS A 17 18.09 -3.44 -13.79
C LYS A 17 17.28 -4.08 -14.92
N TYR A 18 16.15 -4.73 -14.62
CA TYR A 18 15.36 -5.48 -15.59
C TYR A 18 14.20 -4.67 -16.18
N THR A 19 13.64 -3.72 -15.45
CA THR A 19 12.50 -2.90 -15.91
C THR A 19 12.91 -1.52 -16.39
N GLY A 20 14.07 -1.03 -15.94
CA GLY A 20 14.48 0.37 -16.08
C GLY A 20 13.72 1.33 -15.16
N PHE A 21 12.88 0.84 -14.24
CA PHE A 21 12.09 1.66 -13.34
C PHE A 21 12.79 1.76 -11.98
N SER A 22 12.84 2.94 -11.40
CA SER A 22 13.34 3.15 -10.03
C SER A 22 12.22 3.41 -9.03
N GLU A 23 10.99 3.59 -9.50
CA GLU A 23 9.79 3.77 -8.68
C GLU A 23 8.93 2.49 -8.71
N VAL A 24 8.56 1.99 -7.53
CA VAL A 24 7.78 0.75 -7.34
C VAL A 24 6.33 1.03 -6.94
N LEU A 25 6.01 2.27 -6.58
CA LEU A 25 4.66 2.65 -6.16
C LEU A 25 3.68 2.85 -7.33
N SER A 26 4.18 2.95 -8.57
CA SER A 26 3.32 3.10 -9.74
C SER A 26 3.97 2.65 -11.04
N ALA A 27 3.28 1.79 -11.79
CA ALA A 27 3.64 1.44 -13.16
C ALA A 27 3.51 2.61 -14.16
N LEU A 28 2.88 3.72 -13.76
CA LEU A 28 2.71 4.90 -14.60
C LEU A 28 3.87 5.89 -14.45
N ILE A 29 4.64 5.78 -13.38
CA ILE A 29 5.72 6.71 -13.03
C ILE A 29 7.00 5.88 -12.97
N PRO A 30 7.83 5.85 -14.03
CA PRO A 30 9.01 4.99 -14.07
C PRO A 30 10.11 5.44 -13.10
N HIS A 31 10.16 6.74 -12.78
CA HIS A 31 11.17 7.34 -11.92
C HIS A 31 10.52 8.37 -11.00
N LYS A 32 10.97 8.40 -9.74
CA LYS A 32 10.50 9.37 -8.75
C LYS A 32 10.69 10.81 -9.26
N PRO A 33 9.65 11.66 -9.28
CA PRO A 33 9.80 13.04 -9.71
C PRO A 33 10.70 13.82 -8.73
N VAL A 34 11.57 14.68 -9.27
CA VAL A 34 12.52 15.53 -8.53
C VAL A 34 11.82 16.40 -7.45
N GLN A 35 10.51 16.60 -7.56
CA GLN A 35 9.73 17.47 -6.71
C GLN A 35 9.54 16.90 -5.29
N ASP A 36 9.69 15.60 -5.07
CA ASP A 36 9.32 14.98 -3.78
C ASP A 36 10.14 15.43 -2.55
N GLU A 37 11.23 16.20 -2.75
CA GLU A 37 12.04 16.75 -1.65
C GLU A 37 11.44 18.00 -0.97
N TRP A 38 10.45 18.66 -1.58
CA TRP A 38 9.88 19.90 -1.02
C TRP A 38 9.24 19.65 0.34
N PHE A 39 8.57 18.51 0.50
CA PHE A 39 7.86 18.16 1.72
C PHE A 39 8.81 18.00 2.89
N THR A 40 9.85 17.18 2.72
CA THR A 40 10.88 16.93 3.74
C THR A 40 11.65 18.21 4.08
N THR A 41 11.87 19.10 3.10
CA THR A 41 12.49 20.41 3.34
C THR A 41 11.58 21.30 4.18
N PHE A 42 10.31 21.41 3.79
CA PHE A 42 9.33 22.27 4.46
C PHE A 42 9.08 21.84 5.91
N ILE A 43 8.83 20.55 6.14
CA ILE A 43 8.52 20.02 7.48
C ILE A 43 9.71 20.13 8.44
N ASN A 44 10.94 20.17 7.91
CA ASN A 44 12.16 20.35 8.70
C ASN A 44 12.60 21.81 8.88
N SER A 45 11.89 22.78 8.28
CA SER A 45 12.17 24.20 8.50
C SER A 45 12.00 24.58 9.98
N ASP A 46 12.80 25.53 10.45
CA ASP A 46 12.78 25.95 11.86
C ASP A 46 11.42 26.53 12.25
N ASP A 47 10.83 27.36 11.38
CA ASP A 47 9.50 27.94 11.61
C ASP A 47 8.42 26.87 11.78
N PHE A 48 8.40 25.86 10.90
CA PHE A 48 7.38 24.80 10.96
C PHE A 48 7.57 23.90 12.18
N ARG A 49 8.82 23.52 12.50
CA ARG A 49 9.12 22.72 13.69
C ARG A 49 8.81 23.46 14.99
N GLN A 50 9.11 24.76 15.04
CA GLN A 50 8.77 25.60 16.18
C GLN A 50 7.26 25.70 16.36
N TYR A 51 6.51 25.89 15.28
CA TYR A 51 5.04 25.95 15.30
C TYR A 51 4.40 24.65 15.82
N LEU A 52 4.95 23.49 15.43
CA LEU A 52 4.48 22.19 15.92
C LEU A 52 5.02 21.80 17.30
N HIS A 53 5.92 22.61 17.89
CA HIS A 53 6.65 22.26 19.10
C HIS A 53 7.39 20.89 19.00
N ALA A 54 7.91 20.57 17.80
CA ALA A 54 8.53 19.28 17.50
C ALA A 54 9.96 19.13 18.07
N GLY A 55 10.53 20.20 18.63
CA GLY A 55 11.89 20.23 19.16
C GLY A 55 12.96 20.09 18.07
N GLU A 56 14.10 19.52 18.43
CA GLU A 56 15.26 19.45 17.53
C GLU A 56 15.27 18.24 16.60
N HIS A 57 14.36 17.27 16.81
CA HIS A 57 14.30 16.06 15.99
C HIS A 57 13.87 16.39 14.57
N LYS A 58 14.69 15.97 13.60
CA LYS A 58 14.35 16.09 12.18
C LYS A 58 13.38 15.00 11.79
N PHE A 59 12.39 15.37 11.00
CA PHE A 59 11.55 14.43 10.30
C PHE A 59 12.39 13.67 9.27
N ILE A 60 12.28 12.35 9.32
CA ILE A 60 12.78 11.43 8.31
C ILE A 60 11.58 10.60 7.83
N GLU A 61 11.42 10.47 6.52
CA GLU A 61 10.26 9.80 5.93
C GLU A 61 10.24 8.29 6.24
N THR A 62 11.41 7.67 6.29
CA THR A 62 11.56 6.24 6.65
C THR A 62 12.86 6.03 7.41
N ASP A 63 12.75 5.51 8.64
CA ASP A 63 13.90 5.06 9.42
C ASP A 63 14.11 3.55 9.22
N LEU A 64 15.14 3.19 8.46
CA LEU A 64 15.43 1.79 8.18
C LEU A 64 15.93 1.02 9.42
N SER A 65 16.47 1.72 10.42
CA SER A 65 16.98 1.08 11.64
C SER A 65 15.87 0.43 12.45
N ALA A 66 14.66 0.99 12.44
CA ALA A 66 13.49 0.40 13.07
C ALA A 66 13.21 -1.02 12.55
N TYR A 67 13.45 -1.29 11.27
CA TYR A 67 13.30 -2.62 10.69
C TYR A 67 14.45 -3.58 11.05
N GLU A 68 15.65 -3.05 11.24
CA GLU A 68 16.81 -3.85 11.63
C GLU A 68 16.74 -4.29 13.09
N TYR A 69 16.23 -3.41 13.96
CA TYR A 69 16.08 -3.69 15.39
C TYR A 69 14.82 -4.50 15.71
N ASN A 70 13.76 -4.34 14.93
CA ASN A 70 12.52 -5.09 15.11
C ASN A 70 12.66 -6.47 14.46
N GLN A 71 13.24 -7.43 15.19
CA GLN A 71 13.47 -8.83 14.78
C GLN A 71 12.18 -9.62 14.46
N ALA A 72 11.00 -8.99 14.53
CA ALA A 72 9.74 -9.58 14.12
C ALA A 72 9.78 -9.88 12.61
N GLU A 73 9.36 -11.07 12.20
CA GLU A 73 9.19 -11.37 10.78
C GLU A 73 8.13 -10.43 10.18
N PRO A 74 8.48 -9.50 9.29
CA PRO A 74 7.55 -8.47 8.83
C PRO A 74 6.49 -8.99 7.85
N PHE A 75 6.37 -10.32 7.71
CA PHE A 75 5.54 -11.01 6.72
C PHE A 75 4.64 -12.06 7.36
N LEU A 76 4.18 -11.83 8.60
CA LEU A 76 3.20 -12.70 9.22
C LEU A 76 1.91 -12.70 8.38
N ASN A 77 1.38 -13.90 8.17
CA ASN A 77 0.11 -14.06 7.48
C ASN A 77 -1.05 -13.71 8.42
N HIS A 78 -1.61 -12.51 8.23
CA HIS A 78 -2.75 -12.01 9.03
C HIS A 78 -4.13 -12.39 8.46
N SER A 79 -4.20 -13.20 7.40
CA SER A 79 -5.46 -13.52 6.70
C SER A 79 -6.50 -14.16 7.61
N LYS A 80 -6.08 -14.99 8.57
CA LYS A 80 -6.99 -15.60 9.53
C LYS A 80 -7.63 -14.56 10.45
N ALA A 81 -6.82 -13.70 11.06
CA ALA A 81 -7.31 -12.65 11.95
C ALA A 81 -8.20 -11.64 11.22
N PHE A 82 -7.87 -11.33 9.96
CA PHE A 82 -8.70 -10.49 9.12
C PHE A 82 -10.04 -11.13 8.79
N GLY A 83 -10.06 -12.43 8.46
CA GLY A 83 -11.29 -13.19 8.26
C GLY A 83 -12.18 -13.25 9.51
N GLU A 84 -11.59 -13.50 10.68
CA GLU A 84 -12.30 -13.47 11.97
C GLU A 84 -12.93 -12.10 12.27
N MET A 85 -12.30 -11.01 11.82
CA MET A 85 -12.87 -9.66 11.93
C MET A 85 -14.08 -9.50 11.00
N LEU A 86 -14.02 -9.98 9.77
CA LEU A 86 -15.17 -9.95 8.86
C LEU A 86 -16.35 -10.77 9.39
N ASP A 87 -16.08 -11.96 9.96
CA ASP A 87 -17.10 -12.84 10.55
C ASP A 87 -17.76 -12.24 11.80
N LYS A 88 -17.08 -11.30 12.48
CA LYS A 88 -17.65 -10.50 13.58
C LYS A 88 -18.54 -9.34 13.11
N GLY A 89 -18.72 -9.17 11.80
CA GLY A 89 -19.58 -8.15 11.22
C GLY A 89 -18.93 -6.78 11.06
N TYR A 90 -17.60 -6.68 11.14
CA TYR A 90 -16.92 -5.42 10.83
C TYR A 90 -17.06 -5.10 9.33
N GLN A 91 -17.47 -3.87 9.05
CA GLN A 91 -17.52 -3.37 7.68
C GLN A 91 -16.13 -2.90 7.26
N VAL A 92 -15.63 -3.45 6.14
CA VAL A 92 -14.29 -3.14 5.65
C VAL A 92 -14.34 -2.78 4.18
N LEU A 93 -13.72 -1.64 3.84
CA LEU A 93 -13.39 -1.29 2.47
C LEU A 93 -11.92 -1.64 2.21
N VAL A 94 -11.68 -2.51 1.24
CA VAL A 94 -10.33 -2.75 0.73
C VAL A 94 -10.19 -2.01 -0.59
N TYR A 95 -9.34 -0.99 -0.61
CA TYR A 95 -8.98 -0.25 -1.81
C TYR A 95 -7.65 -0.78 -2.36
N LEU A 96 -7.63 -1.13 -3.64
CA LEU A 96 -6.44 -1.66 -4.33
C LEU A 96 -6.10 -0.74 -5.52
N PRO A 97 -4.93 -0.09 -5.54
CA PRO A 97 -4.52 0.72 -6.68
C PRO A 97 -4.20 -0.18 -7.88
N GLN A 98 -4.73 0.16 -9.06
CA GLN A 98 -4.57 -0.63 -10.29
C GLN A 98 -3.10 -0.77 -10.74
N PHE A 99 -2.29 0.25 -10.48
CA PHE A 99 -0.94 0.36 -11.04
C PHE A 99 0.16 0.24 -9.98
N ASP A 100 -0.17 -0.19 -8.77
CA ASP A 100 0.81 -0.45 -7.72
C ASP A 100 1.66 -1.68 -8.10
N LEU A 101 3.00 -1.52 -8.15
CA LEU A 101 3.93 -2.63 -8.42
C LEU A 101 4.49 -3.23 -7.12
N LEU A 102 4.36 -2.52 -6.00
CA LEU A 102 4.83 -2.95 -4.69
C LEU A 102 3.87 -3.94 -4.04
N VAL A 103 2.57 -3.65 -4.10
CA VAL A 103 1.50 -4.51 -3.59
C VAL A 103 0.44 -4.71 -4.69
N PRO A 104 0.74 -5.55 -5.70
CA PRO A 104 -0.08 -5.63 -6.90
C PRO A 104 -1.54 -6.02 -6.62
N PRO A 105 -2.51 -5.38 -7.27
CA PRO A 105 -3.94 -5.61 -7.02
C PRO A 105 -4.35 -7.06 -7.33
N THR A 106 -3.66 -7.73 -8.27
CA THR A 106 -3.93 -9.12 -8.65
C THR A 106 -3.65 -10.10 -7.51
N GLY A 107 -2.51 -9.95 -6.83
CA GLY A 107 -2.16 -10.76 -5.67
C GLY A 107 -3.04 -10.46 -4.47
N SER A 108 -3.25 -9.17 -4.19
CA SER A 108 -4.09 -8.70 -3.08
C SER A 108 -5.54 -9.16 -3.21
N LEU A 109 -6.13 -9.03 -4.40
CA LEU A 109 -7.50 -9.49 -4.65
C LEU A 109 -7.61 -11.01 -4.46
N ARG A 110 -6.67 -11.78 -5.00
CA ARG A 110 -6.67 -13.24 -4.85
C ARG A 110 -6.57 -13.67 -3.38
N THR A 111 -5.76 -12.98 -2.58
CA THR A 111 -5.70 -13.23 -1.13
C THR A 111 -7.06 -13.02 -0.47
N ILE A 112 -7.76 -11.92 -0.78
CA ILE A 112 -9.09 -11.62 -0.22
C ILE A 112 -10.14 -12.64 -0.66
N GLU A 113 -10.08 -13.10 -1.91
CA GLU A 113 -11.00 -14.11 -2.46
C GLU A 113 -10.79 -15.50 -1.86
N THR A 114 -9.58 -15.82 -1.38
CA THR A 114 -9.21 -17.17 -0.94
C THR A 114 -8.96 -17.31 0.57
N MET A 115 -8.82 -16.19 1.28
CA MET A 115 -8.64 -16.23 2.74
C MET A 115 -9.88 -16.80 3.44
N PRO A 116 -9.72 -17.44 4.60
CA PRO A 116 -10.82 -18.06 5.33
C PRO A 116 -11.72 -17.01 5.99
N TRP A 117 -12.98 -16.93 5.56
CA TRP A 117 -14.09 -16.24 6.24
C TRP A 117 -15.42 -16.72 5.67
N SER A 118 -16.52 -16.50 6.40
CA SER A 118 -17.83 -17.11 6.14
C SER A 118 -18.44 -16.79 4.76
N LEU A 119 -18.16 -15.61 4.19
CA LEU A 119 -18.70 -15.21 2.88
C LEU A 119 -17.61 -15.07 1.80
N SER A 120 -16.45 -15.70 1.96
CA SER A 120 -15.36 -15.68 0.98
C SER A 120 -15.81 -16.12 -0.42
N ASN A 121 -16.53 -17.23 -0.50
CA ASN A 121 -17.09 -17.73 -1.76
C ASN A 121 -18.12 -16.78 -2.35
N ALA A 122 -18.96 -16.15 -1.52
CA ALA A 122 -19.94 -15.17 -2.01
C ALA A 122 -19.23 -13.94 -2.58
N PHE A 123 -18.19 -13.45 -1.91
CA PHE A 123 -17.38 -12.33 -2.38
C PHE A 123 -16.58 -12.68 -3.63
N ALA A 124 -16.01 -13.87 -3.74
CA ALA A 124 -15.28 -14.30 -4.94
C ALA A 124 -16.19 -14.33 -6.18
N ASN A 125 -17.47 -14.67 -6.00
CA ASN A 125 -18.46 -14.75 -7.08
C ASN A 125 -19.30 -13.48 -7.27
N ALA A 126 -19.17 -12.47 -6.39
CA ALA A 126 -19.96 -11.26 -6.50
C ALA A 126 -19.60 -10.48 -7.79
N PRO A 127 -20.61 -9.91 -8.47
CA PRO A 127 -20.37 -9.22 -9.73
C PRO A 127 -19.51 -7.98 -9.53
N ARG A 128 -18.59 -7.75 -10.46
CA ARG A 128 -17.78 -6.53 -10.50
C ARG A 128 -18.63 -5.40 -11.09
N LYS A 129 -18.78 -4.30 -10.35
CA LYS A 129 -19.53 -3.11 -10.77
C LYS A 129 -18.55 -2.03 -11.23
N ILE A 130 -18.93 -1.27 -12.27
CA ILE A 130 -18.16 -0.09 -12.69
C ILE A 130 -18.41 1.01 -11.67
N TRP A 131 -17.35 1.54 -11.08
CA TRP A 131 -17.43 2.71 -10.23
C TRP A 131 -17.12 3.96 -11.05
N ARG A 132 -18.02 4.94 -10.99
CA ARG A 132 -17.90 6.22 -11.71
C ARG A 132 -17.83 7.38 -10.74
N VAL A 133 -17.03 8.38 -11.10
CA VAL A 133 -17.02 9.69 -10.45
C VAL A 133 -17.41 10.71 -11.53
N LYS A 134 -18.60 11.29 -11.39
CA LYS A 134 -19.26 12.02 -12.49
C LYS A 134 -19.40 11.10 -13.71
N ASP A 135 -18.90 11.52 -14.88
CA ASP A 135 -18.99 10.77 -16.12
C ASP A 135 -17.81 9.81 -16.34
N ASP A 136 -16.76 9.90 -15.53
CA ASP A 136 -15.53 9.13 -15.69
C ASP A 136 -15.58 7.80 -14.94
N VAL A 137 -15.00 6.76 -15.56
CA VAL A 137 -14.75 5.48 -14.89
C VAL A 137 -13.59 5.68 -13.92
N ALA A 138 -13.89 5.66 -12.62
CA ALA A 138 -12.90 5.82 -11.56
C ALA A 138 -12.33 4.49 -11.07
N GLY A 139 -13.00 3.37 -11.40
CA GLY A 139 -12.51 2.04 -11.11
C GLY A 139 -13.62 1.02 -11.10
N PHE A 140 -13.46 0.02 -10.25
CA PHE A 140 -14.41 -1.07 -10.13
C PHE A 140 -14.57 -1.48 -8.68
N SER A 141 -15.78 -1.82 -8.29
CA SER A 141 -16.09 -2.29 -6.95
C SER A 141 -16.64 -3.72 -6.98
N ARG A 142 -16.51 -4.39 -5.84
CA ARG A 142 -17.17 -5.66 -5.55
C ARG A 142 -17.64 -5.63 -4.11
N CYS A 143 -18.87 -6.04 -3.87
CA CYS A 143 -19.49 -6.05 -2.56
C CYS A 143 -20.42 -7.25 -2.42
N ILE A 144 -20.49 -7.80 -1.21
CA ILE A 144 -21.47 -8.83 -0.82
C ILE A 144 -22.74 -8.22 -0.20
N ILE A 145 -22.65 -6.95 0.22
CA ILE A 145 -23.75 -6.17 0.75
C ILE A 145 -23.77 -4.88 -0.07
N ASP A 146 -24.86 -4.62 -0.77
CA ASP A 146 -25.03 -3.37 -1.51
C ASP A 146 -25.33 -2.25 -0.51
N TRP A 147 -24.38 -1.34 -0.37
CA TRP A 147 -24.47 -0.14 0.48
C TRP A 147 -24.91 1.11 -0.31
N LEU A 148 -25.19 0.95 -1.61
CA LEU A 148 -25.44 2.03 -2.59
C LEU A 148 -26.81 1.84 -3.25
#